data_AF-A0A0N5CJK4-F1
#
_entry.id   AF-A0A0N5CJK4-F1
#
_cell.length_a   1.000
_cell.length_b   1.000
_cell.length_c   1.000
_cell.angle_alpha   90.00
_cell.angle_beta   90.00
_cell.angle_gamma   90.00
#
_symmetry.space_group_name_H-M   'P 1'
#
loop_
_entity.id
_entity.type
_entity.pdbx_description
1 polymer ?
#
loop_
_entity_poly.entity_id
_entity_poly.type
_entity_poly.pdbx_seq_one_letter_code
_entity_poly.pdbx_strand_id
1 'polypeptide(L)'
;MKMNLSEKQRDELNRAIADYLQSYGYSESLDAFRRETGLIQNDDKKVTGLLEKKWTSVVRLQKKVMDLEAKLQEAEREYIHGAPTREKRQPGEWIPRPPEKFSLTGHRSPITRVIFHPVYSIIASSSEDSTIKVWDFETGDFERSLKGHTDAVQDLAFDTTSCSADMAIKIWEFVQTYDCMKTLKGHDHNISSIAFLPSGDYLLSASRDHLIKMWEVATGYCVRTFAGHSEWVRMVRVHHEGNIFASCSNDQTICIWNTSSKECKMQFFDHEHVVECIQWAPEIAHRYIAEAEQDNSLQINGDAKKGEILVPPKIGPVLVSGSRDRMIKFFDISAGCCLFTLIGHDNWVRGLRFHPAGKYLLSVADDKTLRVWSISHKRCTKTLDAHKHFVSSLDFHQTLPYVVTSSVDMTIKVWECR
;
A
#
# COMPACT_ATOMS: atom_id res chain seq x y z
N MET A 1 -12.97 -45.62 -9.96
CA MET A 1 -13.28 -45.75 -11.40
C MET A 1 -12.36 -46.81 -11.97
N LYS A 2 -12.86 -47.99 -12.36
CA LYS A 2 -12.01 -49.02 -13.00
C LYS A 2 -11.56 -48.46 -14.35
N MET A 3 -10.27 -48.18 -14.52
CA MET A 3 -9.69 -47.71 -15.78
C MET A 3 -9.67 -48.88 -16.77
N ASN A 4 -10.70 -49.00 -17.60
CA ASN A 4 -10.67 -49.91 -18.74
C ASN A 4 -9.87 -49.24 -19.86
N LEU A 5 -8.60 -49.60 -20.00
CA LEU A 5 -7.79 -49.25 -21.17
C LEU A 5 -8.48 -49.79 -22.44
N SER A 6 -8.54 -48.99 -23.50
CA SER A 6 -8.95 -49.47 -24.82
C SER A 6 -7.99 -50.58 -25.28
N GLU A 7 -8.48 -51.57 -26.03
CA GLU A 7 -7.65 -52.67 -26.54
C GLU A 7 -6.40 -52.16 -27.28
N LYS A 8 -6.54 -51.06 -28.04
CA LYS A 8 -5.42 -50.41 -28.73
C LYS A 8 -4.38 -49.82 -27.78
N GLN A 9 -4.82 -49.25 -26.66
CA GLN A 9 -3.94 -48.67 -25.64
C GLN A 9 -3.23 -49.76 -24.82
N ARG A 10 -3.93 -50.87 -24.56
CA ARG A 10 -3.37 -52.05 -23.91
C ARG A 10 -2.27 -52.68 -24.75
N ASP A 11 -2.49 -52.80 -26.06
CA ASP A 11 -1.48 -53.36 -26.97
C ASP A 11 -0.25 -52.46 -27.11
N GLU A 12 -0.44 -51.14 -27.17
CA GLU A 12 0.67 -50.18 -27.20
C GLU A 12 1.49 -50.22 -25.89
N LEU A 13 0.82 -50.35 -24.74
CA LEU A 13 1.47 -50.50 -23.44
C LEU A 13 2.27 -51.81 -23.34
N ASN A 14 1.66 -52.93 -23.74
CA ASN A 14 2.32 -54.23 -23.71
C ASN A 14 3.57 -54.25 -24.62
N ARG A 15 3.53 -53.59 -25.79
CA ARG A 15 4.71 -53.44 -26.65
C ARG A 15 5.80 -52.57 -26.02
N ALA A 16 5.44 -51.47 -25.36
CA ALA A 16 6.40 -50.60 -24.68
C ALA A 16 7.07 -51.26 -23.46
N ILE A 17 6.36 -52.15 -22.75
CA ILE A 17 6.91 -52.95 -21.66
C ILE A 17 7.86 -54.02 -22.19
N ALA A 18 7.49 -54.70 -23.28
CA ALA A 18 8.36 -55.70 -23.91
C ALA A 18 9.68 -55.09 -24.43
N ASP A 19 9.62 -53.90 -25.03
CA ASP A 19 10.81 -53.14 -25.48
C ASP A 19 11.73 -52.79 -24.30
N TYR A 20 11.18 -52.30 -23.19
CA TYR A 20 11.94 -51.98 -21.98
C TYR A 20 12.64 -53.22 -21.38
N LEU A 21 11.94 -54.34 -21.28
CA LEU A 21 12.53 -55.59 -20.77
C LEU A 21 13.65 -56.10 -21.70
N GLN A 22 13.50 -55.88 -23.01
CA GLN A 22 14.51 -56.24 -24.00
C GLN A 22 15.73 -55.33 -23.92
N SER A 23 15.56 -54.02 -23.80
CA SER A 23 16.67 -53.05 -23.77
C SER A 23 17.54 -53.17 -22.52
N TYR A 24 16.96 -53.60 -21.39
CA TYR A 24 17.67 -53.80 -20.12
C TYR A 24 18.15 -55.23 -19.88
N GLY A 25 17.93 -56.15 -20.84
CA GLY A 25 18.49 -57.51 -20.80
C GLY A 25 17.76 -58.49 -19.87
N TYR A 26 16.51 -58.21 -19.49
CA TYR A 26 15.70 -59.10 -18.63
C TYR A 26 15.01 -60.19 -19.47
N SER A 27 15.79 -61.15 -19.96
CA SER A 27 15.35 -62.20 -20.91
C SER A 27 14.28 -63.14 -20.34
N GLU A 28 14.44 -63.62 -19.09
CA GLU A 28 13.48 -64.55 -18.47
C GLU A 28 12.10 -63.91 -18.26
N SER A 29 12.07 -62.67 -17.79
CA SER A 29 10.84 -61.91 -17.57
C SER A 29 10.15 -61.54 -18.88
N LEU A 30 10.92 -61.27 -19.93
CA LEU A 30 10.43 -60.98 -21.27
C LEU A 30 9.76 -62.20 -21.92
N ASP A 31 10.33 -63.39 -21.76
CA ASP A 31 9.75 -64.63 -22.29
C ASP A 31 8.48 -65.05 -21.55
N ALA A 32 8.43 -64.85 -20.23
CA ALA A 32 7.21 -65.04 -19.45
C ALA A 32 6.12 -64.05 -19.87
N PHE A 33 6.45 -62.77 -19.99
CA PHE A 33 5.50 -61.71 -20.38
C PHE A 33 4.95 -61.90 -21.80
N ARG A 34 5.79 -62.36 -22.75
CA ARG A 34 5.36 -62.68 -24.11
C ARG A 34 4.37 -63.84 -24.16
N ARG A 35 4.56 -64.86 -23.32
CA ARG A 35 3.65 -66.02 -23.24
C ARG A 35 2.27 -65.62 -22.74
N GLU A 36 2.19 -64.70 -21.80
CA GLU A 36 0.93 -64.22 -21.23
C GLU A 36 0.20 -63.23 -22.12
N THR A 37 0.93 -62.44 -22.92
CA THR A 37 0.35 -61.35 -23.73
C THR A 37 0.12 -61.71 -25.21
N GLY A 38 0.67 -62.83 -25.70
CA GLY A 38 0.48 -63.31 -27.07
C GLY A 38 1.11 -62.41 -28.15
N LEU A 39 2.11 -61.59 -27.79
CA LEU A 39 2.74 -60.64 -28.71
C LEU A 39 3.65 -61.34 -29.74
N ILE A 40 3.42 -61.06 -31.03
CA ILE A 40 4.25 -61.53 -32.16
C ILE A 40 5.37 -60.51 -32.41
N GLN A 41 6.58 -61.00 -32.67
CA GLN A 41 7.78 -60.19 -32.90
C GLN A 41 7.58 -59.26 -34.11
N ASN A 42 7.46 -57.95 -33.87
CA ASN A 42 7.49 -56.92 -34.90
C ASN A 42 8.49 -55.84 -34.49
N ASP A 43 9.44 -55.59 -35.37
CA ASP A 43 10.60 -54.71 -35.14
C ASP A 43 10.22 -53.24 -35.44
N ASP A 44 9.25 -52.72 -34.70
CA ASP A 44 8.75 -51.35 -34.85
C ASP A 44 9.65 -50.38 -34.06
N LYS A 45 10.59 -49.72 -34.76
CA LYS A 45 11.48 -48.66 -34.22
C LYS A 45 10.77 -47.47 -33.57
N LYS A 46 9.44 -47.40 -33.64
CA LYS A 46 8.61 -46.34 -33.02
C LYS A 46 8.41 -46.53 -31.51
N VAL A 47 8.59 -47.74 -30.98
CA VAL A 47 8.27 -48.06 -29.58
C VAL A 47 9.49 -47.92 -28.65
N THR A 48 10.68 -47.74 -29.22
CA THR A 48 11.96 -47.72 -28.50
C THR A 48 12.04 -46.57 -27.50
N GLY A 49 12.14 -46.90 -26.20
CA GLY A 49 12.23 -45.91 -25.11
C GLY A 49 10.94 -45.11 -24.86
N LEU A 50 9.80 -45.56 -25.40
CA LEU A 50 8.51 -44.89 -25.24
C LEU A 50 8.01 -44.93 -23.78
N LEU A 51 8.27 -46.04 -23.08
CA LEU A 51 7.86 -46.23 -21.69
C LEU A 51 8.53 -45.21 -20.76
N GLU A 52 9.83 -45.00 -20.91
CA GLU A 52 10.61 -44.05 -20.10
C GLU A 52 10.22 -42.59 -20.36
N LYS A 53 9.99 -42.24 -21.63
CA LYS A 53 9.50 -40.90 -22.02
C LYS A 53 8.11 -40.61 -21.45
N LYS A 54 7.21 -41.61 -21.47
CA LYS A 54 5.88 -41.48 -20.85
C LYS A 54 5.99 -41.44 -19.33
N TRP A 55 6.84 -42.26 -18.70
CA TRP A 55 7.06 -42.27 -17.26
C TRP A 55 7.58 -40.93 -16.73
N THR A 56 8.64 -40.40 -17.33
CA THR A 56 9.21 -39.08 -16.97
C THR A 56 8.22 -37.94 -17.19
N SER A 57 7.41 -38.00 -18.26
CA SER A 57 6.34 -37.03 -18.51
C SER A 57 5.22 -37.11 -17.46
N VAL A 58 4.84 -38.33 -17.04
CA VAL A 58 3.84 -38.56 -15.99
C VAL A 58 4.33 -38.03 -14.65
N VAL A 59 5.57 -38.29 -14.26
CA VAL A 59 6.16 -37.76 -13.01
C VAL A 59 6.17 -36.22 -13.03
N ARG A 60 6.54 -35.61 -14.17
CA ARG A 60 6.51 -34.14 -14.32
C ARG A 60 5.09 -33.58 -14.24
N LEU A 61 4.12 -34.25 -14.85
CA LEU A 61 2.71 -33.86 -14.79
C LEU A 61 2.14 -34.03 -13.37
N GLN A 62 2.44 -35.13 -12.68
CA GLN A 62 2.05 -35.34 -11.28
C GLN A 62 2.62 -34.26 -10.37
N LYS A 63 3.92 -33.92 -10.52
CA LYS A 63 4.52 -32.79 -9.78
C LYS A 63 3.78 -31.49 -10.06
N LYS A 64 3.46 -31.21 -11.33
CA LYS A 64 2.72 -30.00 -11.71
C LYS A 64 1.28 -29.99 -11.19
N VAL A 65 0.62 -31.14 -11.14
CA VAL A 65 -0.71 -31.28 -10.54
C VAL A 65 -0.64 -31.04 -9.04
N MET A 66 0.33 -31.63 -8.33
CA MET A 66 0.54 -31.37 -6.90
C MET A 66 0.84 -29.89 -6.63
N ASP A 67 1.67 -29.25 -7.44
CA ASP A 67 1.96 -27.80 -7.32
C ASP A 67 0.70 -26.95 -7.57
N LEU A 68 -0.15 -27.35 -8.52
CA LEU A 68 -1.40 -26.65 -8.82
C LEU A 68 -2.47 -26.90 -7.77
N GLU A 69 -2.58 -28.11 -7.24
CA GLU A 69 -3.48 -28.47 -6.14
C GLU A 69 -3.07 -27.76 -4.85
N ALA A 70 -1.77 -27.65 -4.56
CA ALA A 70 -1.26 -26.88 -3.44
C ALA A 70 -1.62 -25.39 -3.57
N LYS A 71 -1.43 -24.80 -4.77
CA LYS A 71 -1.85 -23.42 -5.07
C LYS A 71 -3.36 -23.22 -4.99
N LEU A 72 -4.14 -24.20 -5.46
CA LEU A 72 -5.59 -24.15 -5.39
C LEU A 72 -6.06 -24.24 -3.94
N GLN A 73 -5.47 -25.13 -3.14
CA GLN A 73 -5.82 -25.30 -1.73
C GLN A 73 -5.36 -24.12 -0.88
N GLU A 74 -4.26 -23.46 -1.25
CA GLU A 74 -3.84 -22.17 -0.67
C GLU A 74 -4.84 -21.07 -1.02
N ALA A 75 -5.23 -20.93 -2.29
CA ALA A 75 -6.25 -19.98 -2.72
C ALA A 75 -7.64 -20.25 -2.10
N GLU A 76 -8.03 -21.52 -1.93
CA GLU A 76 -9.26 -21.93 -1.26
C GLU A 76 -9.20 -21.70 0.25
N ARG A 77 -8.05 -21.92 0.90
CA ARG A 77 -7.87 -21.52 2.31
C ARG A 77 -7.96 -20.01 2.45
N GLU A 78 -7.36 -19.24 1.54
CA GLU A 78 -7.49 -17.78 1.50
C GLU A 78 -8.95 -17.33 1.29
N TYR A 79 -9.74 -18.10 0.53
CA TYR A 79 -11.17 -17.89 0.33
C TYR A 79 -12.01 -18.26 1.57
N ILE A 80 -11.72 -19.39 2.22
CA ILE A 80 -12.48 -19.94 3.34
C ILE A 80 -12.13 -19.25 4.67
N HIS A 81 -10.88 -18.84 4.90
CA HIS A 81 -10.45 -18.19 6.15
C HIS A 81 -10.69 -16.68 6.19
N GLY A 82 -11.41 -16.08 5.24
CA GLY A 82 -11.73 -14.66 5.38
C GLY A 82 -12.51 -14.01 4.25
N ALA A 83 -13.73 -14.46 3.96
CA ALA A 83 -14.68 -13.61 3.26
C ALA A 83 -16.12 -13.92 3.70
N PRO A 84 -16.83 -12.95 4.33
CA PRO A 84 -18.26 -12.93 4.23
C PRO A 84 -18.63 -12.85 2.74
N THR A 85 -19.73 -13.50 2.35
CA THR A 85 -20.42 -13.24 1.09
C THR A 85 -20.57 -11.73 0.88
N ARG A 86 -20.54 -11.28 -0.37
CA ARG A 86 -20.50 -9.85 -0.79
C ARG A 86 -21.52 -8.93 -0.07
N GLU A 87 -22.56 -9.51 0.51
CA GLU A 87 -23.66 -8.85 1.22
C GLU A 87 -23.45 -8.68 2.74
N LYS A 88 -22.40 -9.26 3.35
CA LYS A 88 -22.14 -9.18 4.81
C LYS A 88 -20.75 -8.63 5.17
N ARG A 89 -20.15 -7.78 4.34
CA ARG A 89 -18.83 -7.18 4.64
C ARG A 89 -19.03 -5.85 5.36
N GLN A 90 -18.76 -5.82 6.66
CA GLN A 90 -18.79 -4.57 7.41
C GLN A 90 -17.62 -3.68 6.98
N PRO A 91 -17.82 -2.35 6.84
CA PRO A 91 -16.75 -1.41 6.55
C PRO A 91 -15.54 -1.51 7.49
N GLY A 92 -15.70 -2.05 8.70
CA GLY A 92 -14.63 -2.21 9.70
C GLY A 92 -13.55 -3.24 9.39
N GLU A 93 -13.73 -4.11 8.38
CA GLU A 93 -12.81 -5.21 8.07
C GLU A 93 -12.20 -5.12 6.67
N TRP A 94 -12.34 -3.98 5.99
CA TRP A 94 -11.81 -3.79 4.65
C TRP A 94 -10.28 -3.79 4.64
N ILE A 95 -9.71 -4.88 4.13
CA ILE A 95 -8.27 -5.04 3.94
C ILE A 95 -7.99 -5.18 2.43
N PRO A 96 -7.02 -4.43 1.86
CA PRO A 96 -6.67 -4.58 0.45
C PRO A 96 -6.20 -6.01 0.17
N ARG A 97 -6.62 -6.60 -0.95
CA ARG A 97 -6.20 -7.94 -1.37
C ARG A 97 -5.76 -7.97 -2.83
N PRO A 98 -4.77 -8.83 -3.17
CA PRO A 98 -4.41 -9.09 -4.54
C PRO A 98 -5.47 -9.99 -5.23
N PRO A 99 -5.55 -9.97 -6.57
CA PRO A 99 -4.81 -9.09 -7.49
C PRO A 99 -5.34 -7.65 -7.48
N GLU A 100 -4.54 -6.70 -7.95
CA GLU A 100 -5.01 -5.34 -8.20
C GLU A 100 -6.22 -5.34 -9.16
N LYS A 101 -7.21 -4.48 -8.89
CA LYS A 101 -8.40 -4.35 -9.73
C LYS A 101 -8.04 -3.67 -11.05
N PHE A 102 -7.27 -2.59 -10.97
CA PHE A 102 -6.76 -1.85 -12.12
C PHE A 102 -5.29 -1.51 -11.95
N SER A 103 -4.55 -1.55 -13.06
CA SER A 103 -3.20 -1.01 -13.17
C SER A 103 -3.20 0.08 -14.24
N LEU A 104 -3.18 1.32 -13.78
CA LEU A 104 -3.26 2.50 -14.63
C LEU A 104 -1.85 2.94 -15.02
N THR A 105 -1.66 3.18 -16.31
CA THR A 105 -0.37 3.60 -16.87
C THR A 105 -0.59 4.79 -17.78
N GLY A 106 0.34 5.75 -17.74
CA GLY A 106 0.26 6.92 -18.63
C GLY A 106 1.09 8.13 -18.20
N HIS A 107 1.67 8.12 -17.01
CA HIS A 107 2.74 9.06 -16.65
C HIS A 107 4.05 8.68 -17.34
N ARG A 108 4.92 9.67 -17.58
CA ARG A 108 6.23 9.48 -18.25
C ARG A 108 7.41 9.43 -17.28
N SER A 109 7.14 9.69 -16.01
CA SER A 109 8.14 9.78 -14.95
C SER A 109 7.52 9.26 -13.65
N PRO A 110 8.32 9.05 -12.58
CA PRO A 110 7.84 8.58 -11.29
C PRO A 110 6.62 9.36 -10.79
N ILE A 111 5.66 8.65 -10.20
CA ILE A 111 4.46 9.25 -9.61
C ILE A 111 4.79 9.63 -8.18
N THR A 112 4.51 10.87 -7.77
CA THR A 112 4.86 11.41 -6.46
C THR A 112 3.72 11.27 -5.45
N ARG A 113 2.48 11.48 -5.90
CA ARG A 113 1.28 11.47 -5.06
C ARG A 113 0.10 10.91 -5.83
N VAL A 114 -0.79 10.23 -5.12
CA VAL A 114 -2.14 9.87 -5.57
C VAL A 114 -3.13 10.13 -4.45
N ILE A 115 -4.29 10.70 -4.79
CA ILE A 115 -5.37 11.02 -3.85
C ILE A 115 -6.74 10.67 -4.46
N PHE A 116 -7.69 10.28 -3.60
CA PHE A 116 -9.09 10.19 -3.97
C PHE A 116 -9.78 11.55 -3.89
N HIS A 117 -10.73 11.79 -4.78
CA HIS A 117 -11.67 12.89 -4.59
C HIS A 117 -12.76 12.47 -3.58
N PRO A 118 -13.16 13.35 -2.64
CA PRO A 118 -14.11 12.99 -1.59
C PRO A 118 -15.56 12.79 -2.08
N VAL A 119 -15.92 13.36 -3.23
CA VAL A 119 -17.31 13.39 -3.74
C VAL A 119 -17.49 12.66 -5.07
N TYR A 120 -16.45 12.67 -5.92
CA TYR A 120 -16.54 12.20 -7.31
C TYR A 120 -15.75 10.89 -7.41
N SER A 121 -16.14 10.01 -8.33
CA SER A 121 -15.55 8.67 -8.53
C SER A 121 -14.19 8.72 -9.24
N ILE A 122 -13.31 9.62 -8.82
CA ILE A 122 -12.05 9.90 -9.50
C ILE A 122 -10.86 9.84 -8.53
N ILE A 123 -9.69 9.63 -9.11
CA ILE A 123 -8.39 9.79 -8.47
C ILE A 123 -7.57 10.81 -9.24
N ALA A 124 -6.82 11.63 -8.49
CA ALA A 124 -5.84 12.54 -9.04
C ALA A 124 -4.43 12.04 -8.71
N SER A 125 -3.55 12.02 -9.71
CA SER A 125 -2.15 11.62 -9.56
C SER A 125 -1.21 12.71 -10.05
N SER A 126 -0.14 12.95 -9.29
CA SER A 126 0.93 13.88 -9.65
C SER A 126 2.22 13.13 -9.95
N SER A 127 3.03 13.68 -10.84
CA SER A 127 4.28 13.05 -11.26
C SER A 127 5.41 14.06 -11.42
N GLU A 128 6.63 13.52 -11.43
CA GLU A 128 7.84 14.23 -11.83
C GLU A 128 7.79 14.68 -13.31
N ASP A 129 6.86 14.17 -14.12
CA ASP A 129 6.66 14.60 -15.51
C ASP A 129 6.00 15.99 -15.65
N SER A 130 5.87 16.74 -14.54
CA SER A 130 5.21 18.06 -14.41
C SER A 130 3.71 18.07 -14.68
N THR A 131 3.07 16.89 -14.82
CA THR A 131 1.64 16.77 -15.08
C THR A 131 0.87 16.19 -13.91
N ILE A 132 -0.40 16.58 -13.83
CA ILE A 132 -1.39 15.95 -12.96
C ILE A 132 -2.36 15.21 -13.87
N LYS A 133 -2.69 13.96 -13.56
CA LYS A 133 -3.65 13.17 -14.32
C LYS A 133 -4.83 12.81 -13.44
N VAL A 134 -6.01 12.84 -14.06
CA VAL A 134 -7.28 12.46 -13.45
C VAL A 134 -7.75 11.17 -14.11
N TRP A 135 -8.15 10.23 -13.28
CA TRP A 135 -8.62 8.92 -13.70
C TRP A 135 -9.91 8.59 -12.98
N ASP A 136 -10.78 7.85 -13.64
CA ASP A 136 -11.93 7.22 -13.00
C ASP A 136 -11.47 5.88 -12.39
N PHE A 137 -11.65 5.73 -11.07
CA PHE A 137 -11.23 4.50 -10.37
C PHE A 137 -12.24 3.36 -10.46
N GLU A 138 -13.47 3.62 -10.90
CA GLU A 138 -14.50 2.60 -11.08
C GLU A 138 -14.34 1.86 -12.40
N THR A 139 -14.04 2.60 -13.47
CA THR A 139 -13.83 2.08 -14.83
C THR A 139 -12.35 1.83 -15.14
N GLY A 140 -11.44 2.57 -14.51
CA GLY A 140 -10.03 2.59 -14.84
C GLY A 140 -9.69 3.48 -16.04
N ASP A 141 -10.63 4.31 -16.50
CA ASP A 141 -10.44 5.16 -17.67
C ASP A 141 -9.65 6.43 -17.33
N PHE A 142 -8.83 6.87 -18.30
CA PHE A 142 -8.14 8.15 -18.23
C PHE A 142 -9.08 9.27 -18.65
N GLU A 143 -9.32 10.24 -17.77
CA GLU A 143 -10.19 11.38 -18.08
C GLU A 143 -9.42 12.54 -18.70
N ARG A 144 -8.42 13.07 -17.98
CA ARG A 144 -7.77 14.33 -18.37
C ARG A 144 -6.38 14.49 -17.78
N SER A 145 -5.57 15.32 -18.42
CA SER A 145 -4.27 15.78 -17.91
C SER A 145 -4.27 17.28 -17.69
N LEU A 146 -3.86 17.72 -16.51
CA LEU A 146 -3.59 19.11 -16.17
C LEU A 146 -2.12 19.40 -16.43
N LYS A 147 -1.87 20.43 -17.25
CA LYS A 147 -0.53 20.90 -17.61
C LYS A 147 -0.43 22.38 -17.26
N GLY A 148 0.66 22.76 -16.61
CA GLY A 148 0.88 24.15 -16.25
C GLY A 148 2.05 24.38 -15.30
N HIS A 149 2.46 23.37 -14.54
CA HIS A 149 3.73 23.41 -13.82
C HIS A 149 4.90 23.28 -14.78
N THR A 150 6.03 23.91 -14.41
CA THR A 150 7.26 23.85 -15.22
C THR A 150 8.23 22.78 -14.77
N ASP A 151 8.00 22.20 -13.58
CA ASP A 151 8.84 21.17 -12.97
C ASP A 151 7.98 20.13 -12.22
N ALA A 152 8.63 19.11 -11.64
CA ALA A 152 8.03 17.98 -10.94
C ALA A 152 6.98 18.39 -9.90
N VAL A 153 5.77 17.84 -10.01
CA VAL A 153 4.68 18.06 -9.04
C VAL A 153 4.88 17.11 -7.87
N GLN A 154 4.94 17.62 -6.63
CA GLN A 154 5.35 16.85 -5.45
C GLN A 154 4.17 16.34 -4.60
N ASP A 155 3.16 17.17 -4.38
CA ASP A 155 1.99 16.83 -3.54
C ASP A 155 0.71 17.37 -4.18
N LEU A 156 -0.40 16.74 -3.80
CA LEU A 156 -1.75 17.10 -4.16
C LEU A 156 -2.58 17.20 -2.89
N ALA A 157 -3.34 18.28 -2.77
CA ALA A 157 -4.34 18.45 -1.73
C ALA A 157 -5.75 18.41 -2.32
N PHE A 158 -6.75 18.23 -1.44
CA PHE A 158 -8.17 18.26 -1.81
C PHE A 158 -8.53 19.52 -2.60
N ASP A 159 -9.60 19.45 -3.41
CA ASP A 159 -9.96 20.49 -4.40
C ASP A 159 -8.88 20.76 -5.46
N THR A 160 -8.04 19.74 -5.71
CA THR A 160 -6.96 19.77 -6.70
C THR A 160 -6.09 21.00 -6.58
N THR A 161 -5.44 21.18 -5.43
CA THR A 161 -4.30 22.10 -5.34
C THR A 161 -3.00 21.31 -5.44
N SER A 162 -2.04 21.82 -6.20
CA SER A 162 -0.76 21.14 -6.43
C SER A 162 0.42 21.99 -6.04
N CYS A 163 1.47 21.36 -5.51
CA CYS A 163 2.79 21.96 -5.37
C CYS A 163 3.77 21.34 -6.34
N SER A 164 4.75 22.13 -6.75
CA SER A 164 5.83 21.67 -7.61
C SER A 164 7.19 22.18 -7.13
N ALA A 165 8.22 21.54 -7.65
CA ALA A 165 9.60 21.98 -7.56
C ALA A 165 9.85 23.33 -8.26
N ASP A 166 8.89 23.81 -9.08
CA ASP A 166 8.91 25.14 -9.70
C ASP A 166 8.63 26.30 -8.72
N MET A 167 8.57 26.01 -7.42
CA MET A 167 8.35 26.98 -6.33
C MET A 167 6.98 27.65 -6.38
N ALA A 168 6.04 27.09 -7.16
CA ALA A 168 4.69 27.57 -7.28
C ALA A 168 3.68 26.56 -6.73
N ILE A 169 2.60 27.12 -6.19
CA ILE A 169 1.39 26.38 -5.85
C ILE A 169 0.33 26.76 -6.85
N LYS A 170 -0.33 25.79 -7.46
CA LYS A 170 -1.42 26.03 -8.41
C LYS A 170 -2.73 25.50 -7.86
N ILE A 171 -3.76 26.33 -7.96
CA ILE A 171 -5.15 25.97 -7.66
C ILE A 171 -5.85 25.78 -8.99
N TRP A 172 -6.53 24.65 -9.14
CA TRP A 172 -7.17 24.22 -10.37
C TRP A 172 -8.69 24.22 -10.20
N GLU A 173 -9.43 24.58 -11.24
CA GLU A 173 -10.89 24.50 -11.22
C GLU A 173 -11.37 23.13 -11.70
N PHE A 174 -11.98 22.35 -10.82
CA PHE A 174 -12.31 20.95 -11.13
C PHE A 174 -13.68 20.73 -11.80
N VAL A 175 -14.59 21.72 -11.74
CA VAL A 175 -16.01 21.48 -12.05
C VAL A 175 -16.31 21.48 -13.56
N GLN A 176 -15.56 22.22 -14.38
CA GLN A 176 -15.87 22.35 -15.82
C GLN A 176 -14.64 22.44 -16.73
N THR A 177 -13.72 23.35 -16.42
CA THR A 177 -12.66 23.79 -17.33
C THR A 177 -11.34 23.08 -17.11
N TYR A 178 -11.02 22.72 -15.86
CA TYR A 178 -9.70 22.19 -15.46
C TYR A 178 -8.56 23.19 -15.68
N ASP A 179 -8.90 24.48 -15.70
CA ASP A 179 -7.95 25.56 -15.87
C ASP A 179 -7.27 25.92 -14.54
N CYS A 180 -6.06 26.46 -14.65
CA CYS A 180 -5.33 26.99 -13.51
C CYS A 180 -5.94 28.35 -13.11
N MET A 181 -6.69 28.39 -12.01
CA MET A 181 -7.32 29.62 -11.52
C MET A 181 -6.29 30.58 -10.91
N LYS A 182 -5.40 30.04 -10.06
CA LYS A 182 -4.43 30.85 -9.32
C LYS A 182 -3.08 30.17 -9.26
N THR A 183 -2.04 30.99 -9.30
CA THR A 183 -0.65 30.56 -9.07
C THR A 183 -0.10 31.37 -7.91
N LEU A 184 0.16 30.71 -6.79
CA LEU A 184 0.76 31.31 -5.59
C LEU A 184 2.28 31.15 -5.69
N LYS A 185 3.01 32.26 -5.59
CA LYS A 185 4.47 32.31 -5.63
C LYS A 185 4.98 33.02 -4.39
N GLY A 186 6.10 32.56 -3.85
CA GLY A 186 6.76 33.20 -2.70
C GLY A 186 7.56 32.27 -1.80
N HIS A 187 7.67 30.98 -2.14
CA HIS A 187 8.73 30.12 -1.63
C HIS A 187 10.00 30.32 -2.47
N ASP A 188 11.16 30.12 -1.84
CA ASP A 188 12.46 30.29 -2.49
C ASP A 188 13.06 28.96 -2.98
N HIS A 189 12.37 27.84 -2.73
CA HIS A 189 12.79 26.51 -3.17
C HIS A 189 11.61 25.55 -3.34
N ASN A 190 11.91 24.25 -3.51
CA ASN A 190 10.98 23.19 -3.87
C ASN A 190 9.92 23.01 -2.79
N ILE A 191 8.65 23.06 -3.18
CA ILE A 191 7.51 22.86 -2.29
C ILE A 191 7.15 21.37 -2.29
N SER A 192 7.40 20.69 -1.17
CA SER A 192 7.23 19.25 -1.07
C SER A 192 5.86 18.81 -0.57
N SER A 193 5.11 19.68 0.13
CA SER A 193 3.78 19.31 0.61
C SER A 193 2.85 20.49 0.78
N ILE A 194 1.56 20.21 0.63
CA ILE A 194 0.47 21.15 0.85
C ILE A 194 -0.60 20.49 1.73
N ALA A 195 -1.27 21.29 2.56
CA ALA A 195 -2.49 20.90 3.26
C ALA A 195 -3.46 22.07 3.44
N PHE A 196 -4.75 21.84 3.22
CA PHE A 196 -5.80 22.81 3.53
C PHE A 196 -6.11 22.83 5.02
N LEU A 197 -6.49 24.00 5.52
CA LEU A 197 -7.22 24.09 6.78
C LEU A 197 -8.65 23.54 6.58
N PRO A 198 -9.26 22.95 7.63
CA PRO A 198 -10.62 22.43 7.57
C PRO A 198 -11.69 23.45 7.13
N SER A 199 -11.47 24.75 7.36
CA SER A 199 -12.39 25.80 6.91
C SER A 199 -12.31 26.10 5.41
N GLY A 200 -11.25 25.67 4.73
CA GLY A 200 -11.01 25.95 3.30
C GLY A 200 -10.46 27.35 3.00
N ASP A 201 -10.42 28.24 3.98
CA ASP A 201 -9.99 29.64 3.77
C ASP A 201 -8.48 29.78 3.57
N TYR A 202 -7.72 28.88 4.21
CA TYR A 202 -6.27 28.93 4.25
C TYR A 202 -5.62 27.62 3.79
N LEU A 203 -4.44 27.76 3.20
CA LEU A 203 -3.58 26.69 2.72
C LEU A 203 -2.23 26.74 3.43
N LEU A 204 -1.70 25.61 3.88
CA LEU A 204 -0.32 25.50 4.34
C LEU A 204 0.54 24.83 3.28
N SER A 205 1.77 25.31 3.13
CA SER A 205 2.78 24.70 2.27
C SER A 205 4.11 24.55 2.99
N ALA A 206 4.77 23.43 2.74
CA ALA A 206 6.10 23.10 3.26
C ALA A 206 7.11 23.06 2.12
N SER A 207 8.30 23.63 2.36
CA SER A 207 9.31 23.80 1.33
C SER A 207 10.72 23.44 1.82
N ARG A 208 11.61 23.26 0.84
CA ARG A 208 13.05 23.07 1.04
C ARG A 208 13.76 24.33 1.53
N ASP A 209 13.10 25.48 1.51
CA ASP A 209 13.59 26.73 2.12
C ASP A 209 13.54 26.75 3.66
N HIS A 210 13.22 25.61 4.30
CA HIS A 210 13.09 25.44 5.75
C HIS A 210 11.85 26.11 6.35
N LEU A 211 10.99 26.70 5.52
CA LEU A 211 9.84 27.47 5.95
C LEU A 211 8.54 26.75 5.64
N ILE A 212 7.55 27.03 6.47
CA ILE A 212 6.15 26.69 6.21
C ILE A 212 5.41 28.01 6.01
N LYS A 213 4.64 28.13 4.93
CA LYS A 213 3.86 29.34 4.63
C LYS A 213 2.38 29.05 4.69
N MET A 214 1.61 30.03 5.15
CA MET A 214 0.16 30.01 5.15
C MET A 214 -0.37 31.03 4.15
N TRP A 215 -1.22 30.57 3.24
CA TRP A 215 -1.78 31.34 2.15
C TRP A 215 -3.28 31.48 2.34
N GLU A 216 -3.82 32.65 2.10
CA GLU A 216 -5.26 32.85 2.00
C GLU A 216 -5.71 32.45 0.59
N VAL A 217 -6.69 31.55 0.48
CA VAL A 217 -7.15 30.98 -0.79
C VAL A 217 -7.91 32.03 -1.62
N ALA A 218 -8.66 32.91 -0.96
CA ALA A 218 -9.45 33.96 -1.60
C ALA A 218 -8.57 35.02 -2.29
N THR A 219 -7.50 35.48 -1.64
CA THR A 219 -6.63 36.54 -2.17
C THR A 219 -5.37 36.02 -2.84
N GLY A 220 -4.91 34.83 -2.46
CA GLY A 220 -3.64 34.25 -2.88
C GLY A 220 -2.42 34.82 -2.15
N TYR A 221 -2.61 35.63 -1.12
CA TYR A 221 -1.50 36.23 -0.37
C TYR A 221 -0.95 35.30 0.71
N CYS A 222 0.36 35.40 0.96
CA CYS A 222 1.02 34.76 2.08
C CYS A 222 0.74 35.56 3.37
N VAL A 223 -0.06 34.99 4.26
CA VAL A 223 -0.50 35.63 5.52
C VAL A 223 0.51 35.41 6.63
N ARG A 224 1.09 34.21 6.70
CA ARG A 224 2.06 33.84 7.76
C ARG A 224 3.18 32.98 7.21
N THR A 225 4.33 33.11 7.86
CA THR A 225 5.51 32.27 7.66
C THR A 225 5.91 31.72 9.02
N PHE A 226 6.10 30.40 9.10
CA PHE A 226 6.58 29.68 10.27
C PHE A 226 8.01 29.23 10.00
N ALA A 227 8.92 29.63 10.87
CA ALA A 227 10.33 29.28 10.84
C ALA A 227 10.68 28.55 12.13
N GLY A 228 11.35 27.40 12.02
CA GLY A 228 11.80 26.64 13.19
C GLY A 228 12.40 25.28 12.87
N HIS A 229 12.21 24.77 11.65
CA HIS A 229 13.03 23.68 11.13
C HIS A 229 14.39 24.20 10.67
N SER A 230 15.43 23.38 10.85
CA SER A 230 16.79 23.69 10.38
C SER A 230 17.07 23.15 8.98
N GLU A 231 16.27 22.17 8.52
CA GLU A 231 16.46 21.47 7.24
C GLU A 231 15.16 21.41 6.44
N TRP A 232 15.19 20.76 5.27
CA TRP A 232 14.05 20.66 4.37
C TRP A 232 12.82 20.07 5.07
N VAL A 233 11.74 20.85 5.14
CA VAL A 233 10.43 20.40 5.62
C VAL A 233 9.77 19.51 4.58
N ARG A 234 9.56 18.23 4.90
CA ARG A 234 9.04 17.21 3.98
C ARG A 234 7.53 17.29 3.81
N MET A 235 6.80 17.30 4.92
CA MET A 235 5.34 17.21 4.89
C MET A 235 4.68 18.07 5.96
N VAL A 236 3.47 18.56 5.66
CA VAL A 236 2.62 19.32 6.59
C VAL A 236 1.22 18.72 6.63
N ARG A 237 0.64 18.56 7.82
CA ARG A 237 -0.74 18.07 7.99
C ARG A 237 -1.47 18.84 9.08
N VAL A 238 -2.68 19.30 8.76
CA VAL A 238 -3.54 20.03 9.70
C VAL A 238 -4.40 19.05 10.49
N HIS A 239 -4.59 19.33 11.78
CA HIS A 239 -5.52 18.59 12.62
C HIS A 239 -6.98 18.88 12.22
N HIS A 240 -7.91 17.97 12.49
CA HIS A 240 -9.32 18.13 12.07
C HIS A 240 -10.00 19.38 12.64
N GLU A 241 -9.61 19.81 13.84
CA GLU A 241 -10.09 21.06 14.47
C GLU A 241 -9.46 22.34 13.88
N GLY A 242 -8.41 22.23 13.06
CA GLY A 242 -7.73 23.39 12.46
C GLY A 242 -6.84 24.22 13.41
N ASN A 243 -6.92 24.01 14.73
CA ASN A 243 -6.17 24.79 15.73
C ASN A 243 -4.67 24.51 15.75
N ILE A 244 -4.27 23.29 15.36
CA ILE A 244 -2.86 22.86 15.33
C ILE A 244 -2.55 22.18 14.00
N PHE A 245 -1.28 22.23 13.61
CA PHE A 245 -0.76 21.45 12.49
C PHE A 245 0.60 20.84 12.86
N ALA A 246 0.93 19.75 12.19
CA ALA A 246 2.20 19.06 12.34
C ALA A 246 3.04 19.24 11.07
N SER A 247 4.35 19.32 11.26
CA SER A 247 5.33 19.27 10.17
C SER A 247 6.44 18.29 10.48
N CYS A 248 7.02 17.73 9.43
CA CYS A 248 8.15 16.82 9.53
C CYS A 248 9.29 17.27 8.59
N SER A 249 10.53 16.97 8.96
CA SER A 249 11.70 17.53 8.30
C SER A 249 12.86 16.53 8.19
N ASN A 250 13.82 16.89 7.32
CA ASN A 250 15.11 16.22 7.20
C ASN A 250 15.99 16.33 8.45
N ASP A 251 15.72 17.30 9.33
CA ASP A 251 16.40 17.47 10.62
C ASP A 251 16.01 16.39 11.66
N GLN A 252 15.24 15.38 11.25
CA GLN A 252 14.78 14.26 12.07
C GLN A 252 13.73 14.67 13.12
N THR A 253 13.26 15.93 13.06
CA THR A 253 12.28 16.46 14.01
C THR A 253 10.87 16.44 13.46
N ILE A 254 9.93 16.34 14.39
CA ILE A 254 8.51 16.60 14.14
C ILE A 254 8.10 17.78 15.00
N CYS A 255 7.63 18.85 14.36
CA CYS A 255 7.20 20.07 15.04
C CYS A 255 5.68 20.17 15.03
N ILE A 256 5.10 20.50 16.18
CA ILE A 256 3.68 20.81 16.33
C ILE A 256 3.53 22.31 16.49
N TRP A 257 2.72 22.90 15.64
CA TRP A 257 2.51 24.33 15.57
C TRP A 257 1.09 24.66 15.97
N ASN A 258 0.91 25.84 16.54
CA ASN A 258 -0.40 26.47 16.60
C ASN A 258 -0.68 27.14 15.24
N THR A 259 -1.91 27.05 14.74
CA THR A 259 -2.27 27.68 13.46
C THR A 259 -2.41 29.20 13.62
N SER A 260 -2.90 29.65 14.78
CA SER A 260 -3.19 31.05 15.07
C SER A 260 -1.94 31.81 15.56
N SER A 261 -1.10 31.17 16.37
CA SER A 261 0.18 31.74 16.82
C SER A 261 1.35 31.23 15.98
N LYS A 262 2.42 32.00 15.82
CA LYS A 262 3.63 31.55 15.09
C LYS A 262 4.54 30.64 15.94
N GLU A 263 4.01 30.12 17.04
CA GLU A 263 4.79 29.42 18.05
C GLU A 263 4.75 27.91 17.80
N CYS A 264 5.92 27.28 17.94
CA CYS A 264 6.05 25.84 17.98
C CYS A 264 5.66 25.37 19.39
N LYS A 265 4.55 24.63 19.49
CA LYS A 265 4.05 24.09 20.76
C LYS A 265 4.97 23.00 21.30
N MET A 266 5.39 22.08 20.44
CA MET A 266 6.20 20.91 20.82
C MET A 266 7.10 20.45 19.68
N GLN A 267 8.21 19.82 20.02
CA GLN A 267 9.13 19.19 19.07
C GLN A 267 9.47 17.77 19.56
N PHE A 268 9.47 16.82 18.64
CA PHE A 268 9.87 15.43 18.91
C PHE A 268 11.17 15.11 18.19
N PHE A 269 12.04 14.35 18.88
CA PHE A 269 13.38 13.95 18.43
C PHE A 269 13.56 12.43 18.45
N ASP A 270 12.46 11.68 18.40
CA ASP A 270 12.44 10.23 18.62
C ASP A 270 12.88 9.40 17.40
N HIS A 271 13.08 10.02 16.24
CA HIS A 271 13.55 9.36 15.03
C HIS A 271 15.06 9.48 14.86
N GLU A 272 15.69 8.43 14.35
CA GLU A 272 17.15 8.39 14.09
C GLU A 272 17.51 8.90 12.68
N HIS A 273 16.50 9.13 11.85
CA HIS A 273 16.67 9.56 10.47
C HIS A 273 15.49 10.44 10.01
N VAL A 274 15.68 11.09 8.86
CA VAL A 274 14.70 11.92 8.12
C VAL A 274 13.28 11.38 8.22
N VAL A 275 12.34 12.24 8.65
CA VAL A 275 10.92 11.93 8.73
C VAL A 275 10.25 12.31 7.41
N GLU A 276 9.73 11.31 6.70
CA GLU A 276 9.18 11.46 5.35
C GLU A 276 7.69 11.77 5.36
N CYS A 277 6.95 11.16 6.28
CA CYS A 277 5.49 11.29 6.33
C CYS A 277 4.96 11.36 7.77
N ILE A 278 3.79 11.99 7.89
CA ILE A 278 3.04 12.25 9.11
C ILE A 278 1.54 12.18 8.82
N GLN A 279 0.74 11.70 9.77
CA GLN A 279 -0.70 11.60 9.61
C GLN A 279 -1.37 11.69 10.99
N TRP A 280 -2.35 12.59 11.11
CA TRP A 280 -3.19 12.66 12.30
C TRP A 280 -4.09 11.44 12.38
N ALA A 281 -4.19 10.86 13.58
CA ALA A 281 -5.14 9.81 13.87
C ALA A 281 -6.57 10.39 13.90
N PRO A 282 -7.54 9.74 13.24
CA PRO A 282 -8.94 10.10 13.43
C PRO A 282 -9.39 9.69 14.83
N GLU A 283 -10.38 10.38 15.38
CA GLU A 283 -10.93 10.07 16.72
C GLU A 283 -11.36 8.60 16.86
N ILE A 284 -11.85 8.00 15.78
CA ILE A 284 -12.28 6.59 15.72
C ILE A 284 -11.13 5.61 15.98
N ALA A 285 -9.88 6.01 15.67
CA ALA A 285 -8.69 5.21 15.93
C ALA A 285 -8.21 5.27 17.39
N HIS A 286 -8.61 6.30 18.16
CA HIS A 286 -8.12 6.51 19.53
C HIS A 286 -8.42 5.33 20.46
N ARG A 287 -9.57 4.67 20.29
CA ARG A 287 -9.90 3.46 21.08
C ARG A 287 -8.89 2.33 20.89
N TYR A 288 -8.40 2.12 19.66
CA TYR A 288 -7.45 1.06 19.34
C TYR A 288 -6.03 1.42 19.77
N ILE A 289 -5.70 2.72 19.74
CA ILE A 289 -4.44 3.24 20.25
C ILE A 289 -4.38 3.08 21.78
N ALA A 290 -5.49 3.37 22.49
CA ALA A 290 -5.61 3.15 23.92
C ALA A 290 -5.44 1.67 24.30
N GLU A 291 -6.09 0.78 23.55
CA GLU A 291 -5.96 -0.68 23.72
C GLU A 291 -4.50 -1.13 23.52
N ALA A 292 -3.82 -0.59 22.50
CA ALA A 292 -2.42 -0.90 22.25
C ALA A 292 -1.51 -0.47 23.41
N GLU A 293 -1.78 0.66 24.05
CA GLU A 293 -1.01 1.12 25.20
C GLU A 293 -1.22 0.22 26.42
N GLN A 294 -2.48 -0.18 26.70
CA GLN A 294 -2.83 -1.02 27.84
C GLN A 294 -2.15 -2.40 27.80
N ASP A 295 -2.01 -3.01 26.63
CA ASP A 295 -1.28 -4.29 26.46
C ASP A 295 0.18 -4.20 26.94
N ASN A 296 0.80 -3.01 26.89
CA ASN A 296 2.15 -2.80 27.41
C ASN A 296 2.20 -2.81 28.95
N SER A 297 1.13 -2.36 29.61
CA SER A 297 1.03 -2.29 31.07
C SER A 297 0.79 -3.66 31.73
N LEU A 298 0.08 -4.55 31.04
CA LEU A 298 -0.24 -5.90 31.52
C LEU A 298 0.95 -6.86 31.48
N GLN A 299 1.97 -6.60 30.67
CA GLN A 299 3.18 -7.43 30.63
C GLN A 299 4.20 -7.08 31.73
N ILE A 300 4.08 -5.92 32.36
CA ILE A 300 5.08 -5.45 33.35
C ILE A 300 4.72 -5.90 34.78
N ASN A 301 3.43 -6.10 35.10
CA ASN A 301 3.01 -6.51 36.44
C ASN A 301 2.04 -7.70 36.38
N GLY A 302 2.55 -8.89 36.67
CA GLY A 302 1.76 -10.13 36.76
C GLY A 302 0.73 -10.20 37.89
N ASP A 303 0.36 -9.07 38.51
CA ASP A 303 -0.52 -8.99 39.68
C ASP A 303 -1.35 -7.69 39.74
N ALA A 304 -2.03 -7.32 38.64
CA ALA A 304 -3.01 -6.24 38.67
C ALA A 304 -4.43 -6.76 38.42
N LYS A 305 -5.26 -6.65 39.47
CA LYS A 305 -6.67 -7.03 39.55
C LYS A 305 -7.47 -6.58 38.32
N LYS A 306 -8.14 -7.56 37.68
CA LYS A 306 -9.32 -7.31 36.84
C LYS A 306 -10.41 -6.67 37.70
N GLY A 307 -10.55 -5.36 37.66
CA GLY A 307 -11.60 -4.71 38.43
C GLY A 307 -11.46 -3.21 38.50
N GLU A 308 -11.57 -2.54 37.36
CA GLU A 308 -12.17 -1.21 37.25
C GLU A 308 -12.23 -0.85 35.76
N ILE A 309 -13.42 -0.80 35.17
CA ILE A 309 -13.64 -0.16 33.87
C ILE A 309 -13.53 1.33 34.13
N LEU A 310 -12.29 1.81 34.26
CA LEU A 310 -11.98 3.23 34.28
C LEU A 310 -12.13 3.73 32.85
N VAL A 311 -12.90 4.81 32.71
CA VAL A 311 -13.03 5.62 31.50
C VAL A 311 -11.71 5.59 30.73
N PRO A 312 -11.69 5.19 29.43
CA PRO A 312 -10.44 5.16 28.68
C PRO A 312 -9.77 6.52 28.86
N PRO A 313 -8.46 6.58 29.19
CA PRO A 313 -7.78 7.84 29.36
C PRO A 313 -8.10 8.67 28.12
N LYS A 314 -8.52 9.93 28.33
CA LYS A 314 -8.87 10.81 27.22
C LYS A 314 -7.56 11.14 26.48
N ILE A 315 -7.17 10.23 25.59
CA ILE A 315 -5.98 10.35 24.77
C ILE A 315 -6.10 11.63 23.98
N GLY A 316 -5.01 12.40 23.99
CA GLY A 316 -4.93 13.64 23.23
C GLY A 316 -5.00 13.41 21.72
N PRO A 317 -4.84 14.47 20.93
CA PRO A 317 -4.55 14.32 19.51
C PRO A 317 -3.34 13.40 19.32
N VAL A 318 -3.50 12.34 18.54
CA VAL A 318 -2.39 11.42 18.21
C VAL A 318 -1.87 11.70 16.81
N LEU A 319 -0.55 11.80 16.69
CA LEU A 319 0.15 11.89 15.42
C LEU A 319 0.92 10.60 15.15
N VAL A 320 0.90 10.16 13.91
CA VAL A 320 1.74 9.05 13.44
C VAL A 320 2.75 9.58 12.45
N SER A 321 3.99 9.13 12.53
CA SER A 321 5.04 9.45 11.57
C SER A 321 5.69 8.20 11.01
N GLY A 322 6.24 8.33 9.80
CA GLY A 322 7.04 7.33 9.13
C GLY A 322 8.37 7.95 8.70
N SER A 323 9.45 7.24 8.96
CA SER A 323 10.82 7.72 8.72
C SER A 323 11.63 6.77 7.85
N ARG A 324 12.76 7.30 7.37
CA ARG A 324 13.80 6.54 6.70
C ARG A 324 14.53 5.55 7.62
N ASP A 325 14.33 5.65 8.93
CA ASP A 325 14.78 4.64 9.92
C ASP A 325 14.01 3.31 9.81
N ARG A 326 13.00 3.24 8.93
CA ARG A 326 12.10 2.10 8.66
C ARG A 326 11.02 1.90 9.74
N MET A 327 10.89 2.85 10.65
CA MET A 327 9.96 2.80 11.76
C MET A 327 8.75 3.69 11.51
N ILE A 328 7.63 3.27 12.10
CA ILE A 328 6.41 4.08 12.21
C ILE A 328 6.19 4.34 13.69
N LYS A 329 6.13 5.61 14.10
CA LYS A 329 6.01 6.00 15.52
C LYS A 329 4.68 6.71 15.77
N PHE A 330 4.08 6.45 16.92
CA PHE A 330 2.85 7.08 17.40
C PHE A 330 3.17 8.04 18.54
N PHE A 331 2.64 9.26 18.50
CA PHE A 331 2.90 10.31 19.47
C PHE A 331 1.60 10.86 20.04
N ASP A 332 1.49 10.93 21.36
CA ASP A 332 0.43 11.70 22.01
C ASP A 332 0.92 13.15 22.17
N ILE A 333 0.22 14.07 21.52
CA ILE A 333 0.57 15.50 21.53
C ILE A 333 0.18 16.18 22.84
N SER A 334 -0.79 15.65 23.59
CA SER A 334 -1.11 16.17 24.92
C SER A 334 -0.08 15.72 25.95
N ALA A 335 0.36 14.47 25.87
CA ALA A 335 1.36 13.91 26.79
C ALA A 335 2.80 14.29 26.42
N GLY A 336 3.07 14.59 25.15
CA GLY A 336 4.41 14.93 24.67
C GLY A 336 5.35 13.74 24.61
N CYS A 337 4.84 12.53 24.41
CA CYS A 337 5.64 11.31 24.38
C CYS A 337 5.34 10.44 23.16
N CYS A 338 6.33 9.64 22.76
CA CYS A 338 6.13 8.53 21.84
C CYS A 338 5.43 7.37 22.59
N LEU A 339 4.24 6.99 22.13
CA LEU A 339 3.43 5.92 22.72
C LEU A 339 4.02 4.53 22.42
N PHE A 340 4.22 4.24 21.12
CA PHE A 340 4.80 2.99 20.66
C PHE A 340 5.33 3.12 19.23
N THR A 341 6.12 2.14 18.82
CA THR A 341 6.74 2.05 17.50
C THR A 341 6.29 0.77 16.82
N LEU A 342 5.92 0.85 15.54
CA LEU A 342 5.72 -0.30 14.66
C LEU A 342 7.00 -0.49 13.85
N ILE A 343 7.55 -1.71 13.93
CA ILE A 343 8.78 -2.11 13.25
C ILE A 343 8.42 -3.21 12.26
N GLY A 344 8.90 -3.08 11.03
CA GLY A 344 8.82 -4.19 10.09
C GLY A 344 9.16 -3.84 8.65
N HIS A 345 8.98 -2.60 8.21
CA HIS A 345 9.45 -2.20 6.87
C HIS A 345 10.96 -2.41 6.73
N ASP A 346 11.39 -2.77 5.53
CA ASP A 346 12.80 -3.05 5.26
C ASP A 346 13.54 -1.83 4.72
N ASN A 347 12.78 -0.79 4.34
CA ASN A 347 13.30 0.45 3.77
C ASN A 347 12.42 1.66 4.16
N TRP A 348 12.72 2.83 3.60
CA TRP A 348 12.11 4.11 3.96
C TRP A 348 10.58 4.11 3.85
N VAL A 349 9.90 4.52 4.92
CA VAL A 349 8.44 4.64 4.93
C VAL A 349 8.03 5.94 4.26
N ARG A 350 7.22 5.87 3.18
CA ARG A 350 6.88 7.01 2.33
C ARG A 350 5.46 7.53 2.53
N GLY A 351 4.54 6.67 2.94
CA GLY A 351 3.15 7.07 3.12
C GLY A 351 2.46 6.32 4.25
N LEU A 352 1.51 7.01 4.89
CA LEU A 352 0.70 6.52 5.98
C LEU A 352 -0.75 6.96 5.78
N ARG A 353 -1.69 6.03 5.92
CA ARG A 353 -3.12 6.34 5.95
C ARG A 353 -3.87 5.44 6.92
N PHE A 354 -4.74 6.06 7.71
CA PHE A 354 -5.66 5.33 8.56
C PHE A 354 -6.78 4.72 7.73
N HIS A 355 -7.16 3.50 8.10
CA HIS A 355 -8.38 2.89 7.63
C HIS A 355 -9.60 3.68 8.17
N PRO A 356 -10.70 3.87 7.40
CA PRO A 356 -11.85 4.69 7.82
C PRO A 356 -12.48 4.27 9.15
N ALA A 357 -12.48 2.96 9.45
CA ALA A 357 -12.96 2.43 10.74
C ALA A 357 -11.97 2.54 11.92
N GLY A 358 -10.76 3.09 11.70
CA GLY A 358 -9.75 3.34 12.72
C GLY A 358 -8.99 2.11 13.25
N LYS A 359 -9.37 0.88 12.88
CA LYS A 359 -8.75 -0.37 13.37
C LYS A 359 -7.35 -0.63 12.81
N TYR A 360 -7.13 -0.22 11.56
CA TYR A 360 -5.91 -0.49 10.81
C TYR A 360 -5.21 0.79 10.39
N LEU A 361 -3.89 0.71 10.28
CA LEU A 361 -3.04 1.69 9.62
C LEU A 361 -2.44 1.04 8.37
N LEU A 362 -2.49 1.72 7.24
CA LEU A 362 -1.82 1.31 6.03
C LEU A 362 -0.56 2.13 5.84
N SER A 363 0.53 1.48 5.44
CA SER A 363 1.80 2.13 5.13
C SER A 363 2.42 1.60 3.85
N VAL A 364 3.15 2.47 3.16
CA VAL A 364 3.93 2.12 1.98
C VAL A 364 5.36 2.57 2.13
N ALA A 365 6.28 1.84 1.51
CA ALA A 365 7.71 2.09 1.64
C ALA A 365 8.50 1.79 0.36
N ASP A 366 9.77 2.19 0.38
CA ASP A 366 10.77 1.87 -0.65
C ASP A 366 11.16 0.38 -0.65
N ASP A 367 10.55 -0.46 0.20
CA ASP A 367 10.66 -1.93 0.12
C ASP A 367 9.67 -2.54 -0.90
N LYS A 368 8.95 -1.70 -1.65
CA LYS A 368 7.95 -2.06 -2.67
C LYS A 368 6.63 -2.59 -2.10
N THR A 369 6.49 -2.58 -0.77
CA THR A 369 5.35 -3.19 -0.09
C THR A 369 4.32 -2.16 0.35
N LEU A 370 3.06 -2.61 0.35
CA LEU A 370 1.97 -2.04 1.10
C LEU A 370 1.74 -2.94 2.33
N ARG A 371 1.81 -2.36 3.52
CA ARG A 371 1.59 -3.09 4.78
C ARG A 371 0.35 -2.58 5.49
N VAL A 372 -0.38 -3.53 6.09
CA VAL A 372 -1.59 -3.27 6.87
C VAL A 372 -1.29 -3.67 8.32
N TRP A 373 -1.32 -2.70 9.21
CA TRP A 373 -0.99 -2.85 10.62
C TRP A 373 -2.26 -2.87 11.46
N SER A 374 -2.36 -3.84 12.38
CA SER A 374 -3.36 -3.78 13.44
C SER A 374 -2.82 -2.89 14.55
N ILE A 375 -3.53 -1.78 14.80
CA ILE A 375 -3.07 -0.77 15.77
C ILE A 375 -3.10 -1.35 17.19
N SER A 376 -4.20 -1.98 17.59
CA SER A 376 -4.34 -2.57 18.93
C SER A 376 -3.26 -3.61 19.24
N HIS A 377 -2.95 -4.49 18.28
CA HIS A 377 -1.97 -5.58 18.49
C HIS A 377 -0.52 -5.20 18.12
N LYS A 378 -0.27 -3.96 17.68
CA LYS A 378 1.05 -3.46 17.23
C LYS A 378 1.77 -4.38 16.22
N ARG A 379 1.03 -5.07 15.36
CA ARG A 379 1.59 -6.07 14.43
C ARG A 379 1.19 -5.82 12.99
N CYS A 380 2.09 -6.13 12.07
CA CYS A 380 1.77 -6.23 10.65
C CYS A 380 0.82 -7.42 10.45
N THR A 381 -0.41 -7.13 9.99
CA THR A 381 -1.44 -8.14 9.71
C THR A 381 -1.30 -8.70 8.31
N LYS A 382 -0.96 -7.84 7.33
CA LYS A 382 -0.78 -8.24 5.93
C LYS A 382 0.33 -7.41 5.30
N THR A 383 1.17 -8.08 4.53
CA THR A 383 2.15 -7.47 3.63
C THR A 383 1.75 -7.83 2.20
N LEU A 384 1.74 -6.83 1.32
CA LEU A 384 1.43 -6.96 -0.09
C LEU A 384 2.58 -6.39 -0.91
N ASP A 385 3.05 -7.16 -1.89
CA ASP A 385 3.97 -6.65 -2.91
C ASP A 385 3.18 -5.78 -3.88
N ALA A 386 3.14 -4.47 -3.60
CA ALA A 386 2.26 -3.56 -4.30
C ALA A 386 2.78 -3.30 -5.72
N HIS A 387 4.07 -3.00 -5.88
CA HIS A 387 4.65 -2.56 -7.14
C HIS A 387 5.97 -3.25 -7.46
N LYS A 388 6.45 -3.11 -8.70
CA LYS A 388 7.75 -3.69 -9.11
C LYS A 388 8.93 -2.85 -8.58
N HIS A 389 8.67 -1.59 -8.28
CA HIS A 389 9.59 -0.62 -7.71
C HIS A 389 9.00 0.04 -6.45
N PHE A 390 9.76 0.95 -5.84
CA PHE A 390 9.41 1.68 -4.62
C PHE A 390 8.03 2.34 -4.71
N VAL A 391 7.26 2.24 -3.63
CA VAL A 391 5.92 2.80 -3.55
C VAL A 391 6.02 4.20 -2.96
N SER A 392 5.57 5.20 -3.70
CA SER A 392 5.74 6.61 -3.36
C SER A 392 4.60 7.15 -2.50
N SER A 393 3.36 6.74 -2.75
CA SER A 393 2.22 7.19 -1.96
C SER A 393 1.07 6.18 -1.92
N LEU A 394 0.18 6.37 -0.94
CA LEU A 394 -1.10 5.68 -0.88
C LEU A 394 -2.24 6.63 -0.48
N ASP A 395 -3.47 6.25 -0.85
CA ASP A 395 -4.68 6.85 -0.30
C ASP A 395 -5.77 5.78 -0.09
N PHE A 396 -6.65 6.02 0.89
CA PHE A 396 -7.77 5.13 1.21
C PHE A 396 -9.07 5.91 1.06
N HIS A 397 -10.04 5.36 0.30
CA HIS A 397 -11.33 6.01 0.12
C HIS A 397 -12.18 5.98 1.40
N GLN A 398 -12.70 7.13 1.84
CA GLN A 398 -13.37 7.23 3.15
C GLN A 398 -14.64 6.37 3.29
N THR A 399 -15.36 6.13 2.19
CA THR A 399 -16.66 5.43 2.21
C THR A 399 -16.71 4.15 1.38
N LEU A 400 -15.72 3.89 0.53
CA LEU A 400 -15.72 2.79 -0.43
C LEU A 400 -14.53 1.88 -0.15
N PRO A 401 -14.62 0.58 -0.47
CA PRO A 401 -13.56 -0.40 -0.21
C PRO A 401 -12.44 -0.31 -1.24
N TYR A 402 -11.86 0.87 -1.44
CA TYR A 402 -10.77 1.08 -2.40
C TYR A 402 -9.54 1.71 -1.74
N VAL A 403 -8.39 1.14 -2.06
CA VAL A 403 -7.08 1.71 -1.76
C VAL A 403 -6.38 1.97 -3.08
N VAL A 404 -5.70 3.09 -3.19
CA VAL A 404 -4.87 3.40 -4.36
C VAL A 404 -3.43 3.55 -3.92
N THR A 405 -2.51 2.96 -4.67
CA THR A 405 -1.07 3.11 -4.47
C THR A 405 -0.42 3.63 -5.74
N SER A 406 0.62 4.43 -5.58
CA SER A 406 1.44 4.91 -6.69
C SER A 406 2.90 4.55 -6.47
N SER A 407 3.65 4.44 -7.56
CA SER A 407 5.03 4.00 -7.51
C SER A 407 5.92 4.74 -8.51
N VAL A 408 7.22 4.65 -8.23
CA VAL A 408 8.30 5.06 -9.11
C VAL A 408 8.30 4.28 -10.43
N ASP A 409 7.65 3.12 -10.49
CA ASP A 409 7.48 2.35 -11.74
C ASP A 409 6.47 2.94 -12.74
N MET A 410 5.98 4.17 -12.49
CA MET A 410 5.05 4.91 -13.34
C MET A 410 3.65 4.28 -13.43
N THR A 411 3.33 3.37 -12.51
CA THR A 411 2.01 2.75 -12.41
C THR A 411 1.25 3.22 -11.18
N ILE A 412 -0.07 3.34 -11.34
CA ILE A 412 -1.02 3.51 -10.24
C ILE A 412 -1.80 2.20 -10.15
N LYS A 413 -1.90 1.63 -8.95
CA LYS A 413 -2.70 0.43 -8.73
C LYS A 413 -3.88 0.74 -7.83
N VAL A 414 -5.05 0.28 -8.26
CA VAL A 414 -6.30 0.36 -7.50
C VAL A 414 -6.57 -1.03 -6.92
N TRP A 415 -6.68 -1.09 -5.60
CA TRP A 415 -6.91 -2.30 -4.83
C TRP A 415 -8.34 -2.31 -4.29
N GLU A 416 -9.03 -3.44 -4.48
CA GLU A 416 -10.32 -3.68 -3.84
C GLU A 416 -10.09 -4.30 -2.45
N CYS A 417 -10.72 -3.72 -1.44
CA CYS A 417 -10.68 -4.24 -0.08
C CYS A 417 -11.74 -5.32 0.13
N ARG A 418 -11.36 -6.44 0.76
CA ARG A 418 -12.22 -7.62 0.90
C ARG A 418 -12.21 -8.28 2.27
#